data_AF-A0A920MYQ7-F1
#
_entry.id   AF-A0A920MYQ7-F1
#
_cell.length_a   1.000
_cell.length_b   1.000
_cell.length_c   1.000
_cell.angle_alpha   90.00
_cell.angle_beta   90.00
_cell.angle_gamma   90.00
#
_symmetry.space_group_name_H-M   'P 1'
#
loop_
_entity.id
_entity.type
_entity.pdbx_description
1 polymer ?
#
loop_
_entity_poly.entity_id
_entity_poly.type
_entity_poly.pdbx_seq_one_letter_code
_entity_poly.pdbx_strand_id
1 'polypeptide(L)' 'MKHDWKSTNLSESDKALCNWAEKLTKTPGKMIKNDINTLEKFGFSQEAISDAAQVVGYFNYINRIADGLGVDLEPEMK' A
#
# COMPACT_ATOMS: atom_id res chain seq x y z
N MET A 1 -10.14 -1.29 -15.84
CA MET A 1 -9.39 -1.23 -14.57
C MET A 1 -9.90 -0.03 -13.76
N LYS A 2 -10.14 -0.14 -12.44
CA LYS A 2 -10.37 1.07 -11.62
C LYS A 2 -9.01 1.70 -11.36
N HIS A 3 -8.75 2.85 -11.95
CA HIS A 3 -7.41 3.46 -11.96
C HIS A 3 -7.09 4.27 -10.69
N ASP A 4 -8.10 4.64 -9.90
CA ASP A 4 -7.93 5.39 -8.66
C ASP A 4 -8.85 4.84 -7.57
N TRP A 5 -8.27 4.42 -6.45
CA TRP A 5 -9.02 3.94 -5.30
C TRP A 5 -9.79 5.08 -4.62
N LYS A 6 -9.37 6.35 -4.80
CA LYS A 6 -10.04 7.53 -4.21
C LYS A 6 -11.42 7.78 -4.79
N SER A 7 -11.67 7.32 -6.01
CA SER A 7 -12.99 7.43 -6.66
C SER A 7 -13.92 6.25 -6.36
N THR A 8 -13.56 5.39 -5.41
CA THR A 8 -14.32 4.17 -5.09
C THR A 8 -15.02 4.27 -3.74
N ASN A 9 -16.15 3.56 -3.59
CA ASN A 9 -16.91 3.54 -2.35
C ASN A 9 -16.30 2.56 -1.33
N LEU A 10 -15.10 2.88 -0.85
CA LEU A 10 -14.41 2.13 0.20
C LEU A 10 -14.89 2.56 1.58
N SER A 11 -14.76 1.66 2.54
CA SER A 11 -14.93 1.99 3.95
C SER A 11 -13.87 3.00 4.41
N GLU A 12 -14.14 3.75 5.48
CA GLU A 12 -13.16 4.70 6.01
C GLU A 12 -11.87 4.01 6.49
N SER A 13 -11.96 2.78 7.01
CA SER A 13 -10.79 1.96 7.36
C SER A 13 -9.95 1.58 6.15
N ASP A 14 -10.59 1.19 5.04
CA ASP A 14 -9.86 0.86 3.80
C ASP A 14 -9.20 2.10 3.20
N LYS A 15 -9.87 3.25 3.22
CA LYS A 15 -9.27 4.53 2.79
C LYS A 15 -8.06 4.91 3.66
N ALA A 16 -8.14 4.68 4.97
CA ALA A 16 -7.02 4.93 5.88
C ALA A 16 -5.82 4.03 5.53
N LEU A 17 -6.07 2.73 5.28
CA LEU A 17 -5.04 1.79 4.85
C LEU A 17 -4.41 2.18 3.51
N CYS A 18 -5.22 2.55 2.51
CA CYS A 18 -4.72 2.98 1.20
C CYS A 18 -3.90 4.27 1.27
N ASN A 19 -4.34 5.27 2.06
CA ASN A 19 -3.57 6.50 2.30
C ASN A 19 -2.22 6.19 2.95
N TRP A 20 -2.22 5.31 3.96
CA TRP A 20 -1.01 4.89 4.64
C TRP A 20 -0.04 4.16 3.70
N ALA A 21 -0.55 3.22 2.89
CA ALA A 21 0.23 2.50 1.89
C ALA A 21 0.82 3.44 0.82
N GLU A 22 0.05 4.43 0.36
CA GLU A 22 0.51 5.46 -0.57
C GLU A 22 1.65 6.30 0.04
N LYS A 23 1.51 6.71 1.30
CA LYS A 23 2.56 7.47 2.02
C LYS A 23 3.83 6.63 2.19
N LEU A 24 3.71 5.38 2.63
CA LEU A 24 4.83 4.47 2.81
C LEU A 24 5.57 4.21 1.48
N THR A 25 4.83 4.15 0.38
CA THR A 25 5.38 3.96 -0.98
C THR A 25 6.13 5.20 -1.48
N LYS A 26 5.54 6.39 -1.34
CA LYS A 26 6.09 7.63 -1.91
C LYS A 26 7.14 8.30 -1.03
N THR A 27 6.98 8.20 0.29
CA THR A 27 7.79 8.93 1.27
C THR A 27 8.10 8.09 2.52
N PRO A 28 8.73 6.90 2.38
CA PRO A 28 8.99 6.02 3.52
C PRO A 28 9.82 6.70 4.62
N GLY A 29 10.76 7.59 4.26
CA GLY A 29 11.56 8.35 5.22
C GLY A 29 10.80 9.42 6.02
N LYS A 30 9.52 9.66 5.72
CA LYS A 30 8.65 10.61 6.43
C LYS A 30 7.58 9.92 7.31
N MET A 31 7.69 8.61 7.47
CA MET A 31 6.79 7.85 8.34
C MET A 31 7.05 8.23 9.81
N ILE A 32 5.96 8.39 10.56
CA ILE A 32 5.99 8.76 11.98
C ILE A 32 5.01 7.87 12.76
N LYS A 33 5.17 7.82 14.09
CA LYS A 33 4.30 7.02 14.97
C LYS A 33 2.80 7.31 14.79
N ASN A 34 2.43 8.56 14.49
CA ASN A 34 1.03 8.94 14.28
C ASN A 34 0.38 8.26 13.06
N ASP A 35 1.16 7.85 12.05
CA ASP A 35 0.63 7.11 10.91
C ASP A 35 0.10 5.74 11.35
N ILE A 36 0.82 5.07 12.27
CA ILE A 36 0.42 3.79 12.86
C ILE A 36 -0.77 3.99 13.80
N ASN A 37 -0.70 4.98 14.69
CA ASN A 37 -1.80 5.30 15.61
C ASN A 37 -3.11 5.61 14.86
N THR A 38 -3.03 6.16 13.64
CA THR A 38 -4.21 6.42 12.82
C THR A 38 -4.88 5.12 12.38
N LEU A 39 -4.10 4.12 11.96
CA LEU A 39 -4.62 2.80 11.61
C LEU A 39 -5.22 2.08 12.83
N GLU A 40 -4.55 2.13 13.98
CA GLU A 40 -5.08 1.55 15.22
C GLU A 40 -6.46 2.14 15.60
N LYS A 41 -6.67 3.46 15.39
CA LYS A 41 -7.98 4.12 15.59
C LYS A 41 -9.08 3.61 14.67
N PHE A 42 -8.74 3.07 13.51
CA PHE A 42 -9.67 2.41 12.59
C PHE A 42 -9.83 0.90 12.89
N GLY A 43 -9.25 0.41 13.98
CA GLY A 43 -9.43 -0.97 14.45
C GLY A 43 -8.42 -1.98 13.90
N PHE A 44 -7.38 -1.53 13.19
CA PHE A 44 -6.31 -2.42 12.77
C PHE A 44 -5.44 -2.81 13.96
N SER A 45 -5.17 -4.12 14.11
CA SER A 45 -4.21 -4.61 15.10
C SER A 45 -2.77 -4.36 14.63
N GLN A 46 -1.82 -4.42 15.56
CA GLN A 46 -0.41 -4.25 15.25
C GLN A 46 0.11 -5.35 14.30
N GLU A 47 -0.42 -6.57 14.43
CA GLU A 47 -0.13 -7.68 13.51
C GLU A 47 -0.65 -7.38 12.10
N ALA A 48 -1.91 -6.89 11.98
CA ALA A 48 -2.48 -6.52 10.69
C ALA A 48 -1.71 -5.37 10.02
N ILE A 49 -1.23 -4.39 10.81
CA ILE A 49 -0.39 -3.29 10.29
C ILE A 49 0.97 -3.83 9.82
N SER A 50 1.56 -4.78 10.56
CA SER A 50 2.81 -5.44 10.16
C SER A 50 2.65 -6.24 8.86
N ASP A 51 1.54 -6.96 8.70
CA ASP A 51 1.23 -7.70 7.48
C ASP A 51 1.05 -6.74 6.30
N ALA A 52 0.30 -5.65 6.49
CA ALA A 52 0.15 -4.61 5.48
C ALA A 52 1.50 -3.99 5.07
N ALA A 53 2.39 -3.73 6.03
CA ALA A 53 3.72 -3.20 5.74
C ALA A 53 4.54 -4.13 4.84
N GLN A 54 4.48 -5.44 5.11
CA GLN A 54 5.17 -6.46 4.32
C GLN A 54 4.61 -6.56 2.90
N VAL A 55 3.28 -6.53 2.74
CA VAL A 55 2.64 -6.54 1.41
C VAL A 55 3.02 -5.29 0.61
N VAL A 56 2.91 -4.10 1.22
CA VAL A 56 3.29 -2.84 0.57
C VAL A 56 4.79 -2.83 0.20
N GLY A 57 5.65 -3.34 1.08
CA GLY A 57 7.08 -3.49 0.84
C GLY A 57 7.40 -4.46 -0.30
N TYR A 58 6.72 -5.60 -0.34
CA TYR A 58 6.89 -6.62 -1.38
C TYR A 58 6.54 -6.07 -2.77
N PHE A 59 5.38 -5.41 -2.90
CA PHE A 59 5.01 -4.77 -4.17
C PHE A 59 5.99 -3.66 -4.58
N ASN A 60 6.47 -2.88 -3.61
CA ASN A 60 7.53 -1.91 -3.84
C ASN A 60 8.80 -2.57 -4.40
N TYR A 61 9.23 -3.70 -3.85
CA TYR A 61 10.37 -4.44 -4.36
C TYR A 61 10.13 -4.97 -5.78
N ILE A 62 9.04 -5.73 -5.99
CA ILE A 62 8.81 -6.40 -7.27
C ILE A 62 8.57 -5.42 -8.41
N ASN A 63 7.90 -4.29 -8.16
CA ASN A 63 7.71 -3.24 -9.17
C ASN A 63 9.06 -2.66 -9.63
N ARG A 64 10.02 -2.46 -8.70
CA ARG A 64 11.37 -1.99 -9.05
C ARG A 64 12.14 -3.00 -9.89
N ILE A 65 11.97 -4.31 -9.63
CA ILE A 65 12.61 -5.35 -10.42
C ILE A 65 11.96 -5.44 -11.80
N ALA A 66 10.64 -5.47 -11.87
CA ALA A 66 9.92 -5.57 -13.13
C ALA A 66 10.17 -4.35 -14.04
N ASP A 67 9.90 -3.15 -13.53
CA ASP A 67 10.07 -1.91 -14.30
C ASP A 67 11.55 -1.61 -14.57
N GLY A 68 12.43 -1.89 -13.59
CA GLY A 68 13.85 -1.59 -13.69
C GLY A 68 14.62 -2.52 -14.64
N LEU A 69 14.15 -3.74 -14.83
CA LEU A 69 14.75 -4.71 -15.76
C LEU A 69 13.96 -4.86 -17.07
N GLY A 70 12.81 -4.19 -17.21
CA GLY A 70 11.97 -4.28 -18.41
C GLY A 70 11.27 -5.64 -18.55
N VAL A 71 10.83 -6.23 -17.43
CA VAL A 71 10.08 -7.49 -17.43
C VAL A 71 8.67 -7.23 -17.98
N ASP A 72 8.30 -7.97 -19.02
CA ASP A 72 6.95 -7.93 -19.58
C ASP A 72 5.93 -8.56 -18.63
N LEU A 73 4.70 -8.07 -18.67
CA LEU A 73 3.56 -8.75 -18.05
C LEU A 73 3.38 -10.12 -18.71
N GLU A 74 3.07 -11.13 -17.88
CA GLU A 74 2.63 -12.43 -18.36
C GLU A 74 1.46 -12.26 -19.35
N PRO A 75 1.38 -13.08 -20.43
CA PRO A 75 0.37 -12.91 -21.48
C PRO A 75 -1.07 -12.84 -20.97
N GLU A 76 -1.38 -13.54 -19.87
CA GLU A 76 -2.72 -13.57 -19.27
C GLU A 76 -3.08 -12.31 -18.47
N MET A 77 -2.11 -11.44 -18.18
CA MET A 77 -2.27 -10.20 -17.42
C MET A 77 -2.35 -8.94 -18.28
N LYS A 78 -2.20 -9.07 -19.61
CA LYS A 78 -2.40 -7.98 -20.58
C LYS A 78 -3.89 -7.71 -20.81
#